data_AF-A0A146KI84-F1
#
_entry.id   AF-A0A146KI84-F1
#
_cell.length_a   1.000
_cell.length_b   1.000
_cell.length_c   1.000
_cell.angle_alpha   90.00
_cell.angle_beta   90.00
_cell.angle_gamma   90.00
#
_symmetry.space_group_name_H-M   'P 1'
#
loop_
_entity.id
_entity.type
_entity.pdbx_description
1 polymer ?
#
loop_
_entity_poly.entity_id
_entity_poly.type
_entity_poly.pdbx_seq_one_letter_code
_entity_poly.pdbx_strand_id
1 'polypeptide(L)'
;HHLNVIKDNIEYLTNSKVIISILAKVTIKDLNSQSSLPNYYRLMPNTAVEYCQSASLIVYKNKDQQVESILSQLGSLTEVNENQMDAGSVLCSCQTAFAMRYLRAAMQAGVEMGLKPHQALDISAQVLQGAATIIQKKLVVILSKKLTKQPLRVV
;
A
#
# COMPACT_ATOMS: atom_id res chain seq x y z
N HIS A 1 -25.14 -5.05 -2.55
CA HIS A 1 -24.90 -6.32 -1.86
C HIS A 1 -23.90 -6.19 -0.70
N HIS A 2 -22.72 -5.56 -0.86
CA HIS A 2 -21.72 -5.44 0.23
C HIS A 2 -22.01 -4.32 1.25
N LEU A 3 -22.67 -3.23 0.84
CA LEU A 3 -22.98 -2.11 1.74
C LEU A 3 -24.07 -2.42 2.79
N ASN A 4 -24.87 -3.47 2.57
CA ASN A 4 -25.92 -3.87 3.50
C ASN A 4 -25.34 -4.30 4.85
N VAL A 5 -24.10 -4.79 4.88
CA VAL A 5 -23.42 -5.17 6.13
C VAL A 5 -23.38 -4.02 7.14
N ILE A 6 -23.23 -2.77 6.69
CA ILE A 6 -23.23 -1.60 7.59
C ILE A 6 -24.64 -1.38 8.16
N LYS A 7 -25.67 -1.47 7.32
CA LYS A 7 -27.07 -1.33 7.73
C LYS A 7 -27.51 -2.43 8.68
N ASP A 8 -27.15 -3.67 8.36
CA ASP A 8 -27.53 -4.87 9.10
C ASP A 8 -26.88 -4.92 10.49
N ASN A 9 -25.78 -4.18 10.70
CA ASN A 9 -25.03 -4.15 11.96
C ASN A 9 -25.04 -2.77 12.63
N ILE A 10 -25.92 -1.85 12.21
CA ILE A 10 -25.90 -0.45 12.64
C ILE A 10 -26.03 -0.27 14.16
N GLU A 11 -26.74 -1.19 14.83
CA GLU A 11 -26.92 -1.19 16.28
C GLU A 11 -25.60 -1.35 17.07
N TYR A 12 -24.59 -2.01 16.47
CA TYR A 12 -23.27 -2.18 17.06
C TYR A 12 -22.32 -1.03 16.73
N LEU A 13 -22.67 -0.17 15.78
CA LEU A 13 -21.82 0.89 15.29
C LEU A 13 -22.16 2.18 16.04
N THR A 14 -21.49 2.40 17.17
CA THR A 14 -21.65 3.61 17.99
C THR A 14 -20.70 4.73 17.54
N ASN A 15 -20.97 5.97 17.94
CA ASN A 15 -20.13 7.14 17.61
C ASN A 15 -18.67 7.05 18.11
N SER A 16 -18.40 6.15 19.06
CA SER A 16 -17.06 5.89 19.59
C SER A 16 -16.22 4.95 18.71
N LYS A 17 -16.83 4.30 17.70
CA LYS A 17 -16.14 3.33 16.85
C LYS A 17 -15.65 3.97 15.55
N VAL A 18 -14.57 3.41 15.04
CA VAL A 18 -14.01 3.76 13.73
C VAL A 18 -14.30 2.61 12.76
N ILE A 19 -14.74 2.95 11.55
CA ILE A 19 -14.97 1.97 10.49
C ILE A 19 -13.88 2.13 9.44
N ILE A 20 -13.16 1.05 9.19
CA ILE A 20 -12.13 0.96 8.15
C ILE A 20 -12.65 0.04 7.05
N SER A 21 -12.92 0.62 5.87
CA SER A 21 -13.37 -0.10 4.69
C SER A 21 -12.19 -0.41 3.78
N ILE A 22 -12.03 -1.69 3.42
CA ILE A 22 -11.08 -2.17 2.41
C ILE A 22 -11.74 -2.51 1.08
N LEU A 23 -13.02 -2.16 0.92
CA LEU A 23 -13.80 -2.49 -0.27
C LEU A 23 -13.33 -1.67 -1.47
N ALA A 24 -13.03 -2.36 -2.57
CA ALA A 24 -12.74 -1.72 -3.84
C ALA A 24 -13.97 -0.94 -4.35
N LYS A 25 -13.73 0.25 -4.90
CA LYS A 25 -14.74 1.14 -5.51
C LYS A 25 -15.89 1.59 -4.59
N VAL A 26 -15.78 1.39 -3.28
CA VAL A 26 -16.74 1.95 -2.32
C VAL A 26 -16.17 3.23 -1.76
N THR A 27 -16.85 4.35 -1.99
CA THR A 27 -16.37 5.67 -1.57
C THR A 27 -16.76 6.00 -0.13
N ILE A 28 -16.07 6.97 0.48
CA ILE A 28 -16.50 7.53 1.78
C ILE A 28 -17.92 8.10 1.72
N LYS A 29 -18.32 8.65 0.56
CA LYS A 29 -19.69 9.14 0.35
C LYS A 29 -20.70 7.98 0.40
N ASP A 30 -20.37 6.85 -0.23
CA ASP A 30 -21.23 5.67 -0.20
C ASP A 30 -21.36 5.12 1.23
N LEU A 31 -20.27 5.09 1.99
CA LEU A 31 -20.28 4.67 3.40
C LEU A 31 -21.17 5.59 4.26
N ASN A 32 -21.00 6.91 4.14
CA ASN A 32 -21.81 7.89 4.85
C ASN A 32 -23.30 7.83 4.48
N SER A 33 -23.65 7.38 3.27
CA SER A 33 -25.05 7.23 2.86
C SER A 33 -25.78 6.11 3.61
N GLN A 34 -25.04 5.17 4.22
CA GLN A 34 -25.63 4.04 4.93
C GLN A 34 -25.87 4.31 6.41
N SER A 35 -25.12 5.23 7.02
CA SER A 35 -25.32 5.64 8.42
C SER A 35 -24.62 6.96 8.73
N SER A 36 -25.17 7.72 9.67
CA SER A 36 -24.65 9.01 10.16
C SER A 36 -23.43 8.90 11.09
N LEU A 37 -22.66 7.82 10.95
CA LEU A 37 -21.50 7.56 11.81
C LEU A 37 -20.34 8.49 11.48
N PRO A 38 -19.58 8.93 12.50
CA PRO A 38 -18.69 10.07 12.33
C PRO A 38 -17.36 9.74 11.63
N ASN A 39 -16.86 8.51 11.70
CA ASN A 39 -15.46 8.21 11.38
C ASN A 39 -15.27 6.99 10.45
N TYR A 40 -15.26 7.27 9.14
CA TYR A 40 -14.88 6.32 8.12
C TYR A 40 -13.46 6.55 7.61
N TYR A 41 -12.77 5.43 7.45
CA TYR A 41 -11.51 5.32 6.75
C TYR A 41 -11.72 4.40 5.55
N ARG A 42 -11.24 4.82 4.39
CA ARG A 42 -11.07 3.95 3.23
C ARG A 42 -9.60 3.60 3.14
N LEU A 43 -9.28 2.32 3.27
CA LEU A 43 -7.93 1.79 3.18
C LEU A 43 -7.85 0.90 1.94
N MET A 44 -6.86 1.11 1.08
CA MET A 44 -6.56 0.18 -0.01
C MET A 44 -5.21 -0.47 0.26
N PRO A 45 -5.18 -1.67 0.88
CA PRO A 45 -3.97 -2.43 1.04
C PRO A 45 -3.66 -3.26 -0.21
N ASN A 46 -2.52 -3.93 -0.19
CA ASN A 46 -2.16 -4.98 -1.14
C ASN A 46 -1.82 -6.28 -0.41
N THR A 47 -1.54 -7.35 -1.16
CA THR A 47 -1.26 -8.68 -0.62
C THR A 47 -0.05 -8.73 0.33
N ALA A 48 0.87 -7.76 0.27
CA ALA A 48 2.04 -7.72 1.16
C ALA A 48 1.71 -7.31 2.61
N VAL A 49 0.43 -7.02 2.91
CA VAL A 49 -0.07 -6.72 4.26
C VAL A 49 0.19 -7.86 5.26
N GLU A 50 0.17 -9.10 4.80
CA GLU A 50 0.46 -10.28 5.63
C GLU A 50 1.88 -10.27 6.21
N TYR A 51 2.81 -9.58 5.54
CA TYR A 51 4.20 -9.45 5.94
C TYR A 51 4.53 -8.07 6.53
N CYS A 52 3.53 -7.27 6.86
CA CYS A 52 3.70 -5.87 7.29
C CYS A 52 4.48 -5.00 6.28
N GLN A 53 4.40 -5.33 4.99
CA GLN A 53 5.11 -4.64 3.90
C GLN A 53 4.14 -4.07 2.87
N SER A 54 2.91 -3.75 3.28
CA SER A 54 1.94 -3.17 2.37
C SER A 54 2.29 -1.73 1.99
N ALA A 55 2.04 -1.38 0.73
CA ALA A 55 2.08 -0.01 0.26
C ALA A 55 0.65 0.55 0.19
N SER A 56 0.03 0.80 1.34
CA SER A 56 -1.41 1.08 1.43
C SER A 56 -1.75 2.53 1.15
N LEU A 57 -2.91 2.75 0.52
CA LEU A 57 -3.50 4.09 0.36
C LEU A 57 -4.59 4.31 1.39
N ILE A 58 -4.71 5.54 1.87
CA ILE A 58 -5.71 5.89 2.87
C ILE A 58 -6.43 7.19 2.52
N VAL A 59 -7.74 7.22 2.74
CA VAL A 59 -8.58 8.42 2.72
C VAL A 59 -9.44 8.40 3.98
N TYR A 60 -9.63 9.55 4.60
CA TYR A 60 -10.52 9.72 5.73
C TYR A 60 -11.10 11.14 5.73
N LYS A 61 -12.18 11.32 6.50
CA LYS A 61 -12.77 12.65 6.73
C LYS A 61 -12.13 13.36 7.94
N ASN A 62 -11.97 12.63 9.04
CA ASN A 62 -11.39 13.12 10.27
C ASN A 62 -10.15 12.28 10.60
N LYS A 63 -9.00 12.94 10.71
CA LYS A 63 -7.75 12.29 11.06
C LYS A 63 -7.73 11.90 12.53
N ASP A 64 -7.38 10.65 12.80
CA ASP A 64 -7.13 10.11 14.13
C ASP A 64 -5.73 9.47 14.14
N GLN A 65 -4.84 10.03 14.95
CA GLN A 65 -3.45 9.58 15.04
C GLN A 65 -3.33 8.14 15.56
N GLN A 66 -4.26 7.68 16.39
CA GLN A 66 -4.24 6.30 16.89
C GLN A 66 -4.54 5.31 15.76
N VAL A 67 -5.52 5.63 14.92
CA VAL A 67 -5.88 4.81 13.76
C VAL A 67 -4.72 4.76 12.76
N GLU A 68 -4.12 5.90 12.44
CA GLU A 68 -2.95 5.95 11.57
C GLU A 68 -1.77 5.16 12.15
N SER A 69 -1.52 5.28 13.46
CA SER A 69 -0.46 4.52 14.12
C SER A 69 -0.67 3.02 14.00
N ILE A 70 -1.90 2.52 14.18
CA ILE A 70 -2.23 1.10 14.03
C ILE A 70 -2.02 0.67 12.57
N LEU A 71 -2.58 1.42 11.62
CA LEU A 71 -2.51 1.09 10.21
C LEU A 71 -1.07 1.16 9.66
N SER A 72 -0.21 2.02 10.22
CA SER A 72 1.20 2.12 9.83
C SER A 72 2.03 0.90 10.21
N GLN A 73 1.53 0.04 11.09
CA GLN A 73 2.19 -1.24 11.40
C GLN A 73 2.06 -2.25 10.25
N LEU A 74 1.12 -2.03 9.32
CA LEU A 74 0.89 -2.90 8.17
C LEU A 74 1.85 -2.64 7.00
N GLY A 75 2.67 -1.59 7.10
CA GLY A 75 3.60 -1.13 6.07
C GLY A 75 3.52 0.38 5.90
N SER A 76 3.77 0.88 4.68
CA SER A 76 3.67 2.32 4.41
C SER A 76 2.23 2.73 4.13
N LEU A 77 1.83 3.88 4.66
CA LEU A 77 0.56 4.54 4.34
C LEU A 77 0.82 5.79 3.50
N THR A 78 0.06 5.95 2.43
CA THR A 78 0.03 7.17 1.63
C THR A 78 -1.37 7.76 1.67
N GLU A 79 -1.50 8.95 2.26
CA GLU A 79 -2.74 9.73 2.22
C GLU A 79 -2.97 10.25 0.80
N VAL A 80 -4.16 10.04 0.27
CA VAL A 80 -4.56 10.47 -1.07
C VAL A 80 -5.92 11.16 -1.03
N ASN A 81 -6.28 11.87 -2.10
CA ASN A 81 -7.66 12.30 -2.29
C ASN A 81 -8.52 11.15 -2.82
N GLU A 82 -9.81 11.18 -2.53
CA GLU A 82 -10.77 10.15 -2.95
C GLU A 82 -10.74 9.91 -4.48
N ASN A 83 -10.59 10.97 -5.27
CA ASN A 83 -10.50 10.91 -6.74
C ASN A 83 -9.19 10.26 -7.26
N GLN A 84 -8.16 10.18 -6.43
CA GLN A 84 -6.89 9.53 -6.76
C GLN A 84 -6.90 8.04 -6.40
N MET A 85 -7.91 7.58 -5.64
CA MET A 85 -7.92 6.24 -5.09
C MET A 85 -7.94 5.16 -6.19
N ASP A 86 -8.67 5.35 -7.29
CA ASP A 86 -8.73 4.34 -8.35
C ASP A 86 -7.39 4.19 -9.07
N ALA A 87 -6.76 5.31 -9.45
CA ALA A 87 -5.42 5.30 -10.07
C ALA A 87 -4.36 4.76 -9.11
N GLY A 88 -4.43 5.18 -7.85
CA GLY A 88 -3.53 4.71 -6.80
C GLY A 88 -3.72 3.23 -6.48
N SER A 89 -4.94 2.70 -6.51
CA SER A 89 -5.22 1.28 -6.25
C SER A 89 -4.57 0.40 -7.31
N VAL A 90 -4.62 0.80 -8.58
CA VAL A 90 -3.92 0.10 -9.67
C VAL A 90 -2.41 0.09 -9.42
N LEU A 91 -1.87 1.23 -9.00
CA LEU A 91 -0.46 1.37 -8.66
C LEU A 91 -0.07 0.47 -7.47
N CYS A 92 -0.84 0.49 -6.38
CA CYS A 92 -0.58 -0.24 -5.14
C CYS A 92 -0.70 -1.77 -5.32
N SER A 93 -1.76 -2.23 -6.00
CA SER A 93 -2.10 -3.65 -6.03
C SER A 93 -1.39 -4.42 -7.14
N CYS A 94 -1.26 -3.85 -8.35
CA CYS A 94 -0.71 -4.57 -9.49
C CYS A 94 0.82 -4.64 -9.52
N GLN A 95 1.51 -3.69 -8.88
CA GLN A 95 2.98 -3.62 -8.92
C GLN A 95 3.65 -4.84 -8.28
N THR A 96 3.09 -5.39 -7.20
CA THR A 96 3.62 -6.62 -6.59
C THR A 96 3.60 -7.78 -7.58
N ALA A 97 2.54 -7.91 -8.37
CA ALA A 97 2.44 -8.94 -9.41
C ALA A 97 3.47 -8.73 -10.53
N PHE A 98 3.73 -7.49 -10.93
CA PHE A 98 4.79 -7.20 -11.92
C PHE A 98 6.19 -7.49 -11.36
N ALA A 99 6.46 -7.16 -10.10
CA ALA A 99 7.72 -7.49 -9.44
C ALA A 99 7.93 -9.02 -9.37
N MET A 100 6.88 -9.79 -9.06
CA MET A 100 6.94 -11.26 -9.08
C MET A 100 7.20 -11.82 -10.49
N ARG A 101 6.62 -11.21 -11.54
CA ARG A 101 6.91 -11.60 -12.93
C ARG A 101 8.36 -11.34 -13.32
N TYR A 102 8.91 -10.19 -12.93
CA TYR A 102 10.33 -9.87 -13.12
C TYR A 102 11.22 -10.88 -12.39
N LEU A 103 10.92 -11.14 -11.10
CA LEU A 103 11.67 -12.10 -10.28
C LEU A 103 11.67 -13.49 -10.93
N ARG A 104 10.53 -13.97 -11.42
CA ARG A 104 10.44 -15.25 -12.14
C ARG A 104 11.32 -15.28 -13.39
N ALA A 105 11.32 -14.22 -14.20
CA ALA A 105 12.16 -14.14 -15.40
C ALA A 105 13.66 -14.13 -15.05
N ALA A 106 14.05 -13.36 -14.03
CA ALA A 106 15.43 -13.33 -13.54
C ALA A 106 15.90 -14.70 -13.01
N MET A 107 15.03 -15.40 -12.28
CA MET A 107 15.28 -16.77 -11.84
C MET A 107 15.48 -17.73 -13.00
N GLN A 108 14.62 -17.66 -14.04
CA GLN A 108 14.72 -18.51 -15.21
C GLN A 108 16.07 -18.34 -15.92
N ALA A 109 16.51 -17.09 -16.12
CA ALA A 109 17.83 -16.81 -16.68
C ALA A 109 18.97 -17.40 -15.84
N GLY A 110 18.90 -17.26 -14.50
CA GLY A 110 19.89 -17.84 -13.60
C GLY A 110 19.95 -19.37 -13.69
N VAL A 111 18.80 -20.03 -13.81
CA VAL A 111 18.72 -21.49 -13.99
C VAL A 111 19.30 -21.93 -15.34
N GLU A 112 19.01 -21.21 -16.42
CA GLU A 112 19.59 -21.47 -17.74
C GLU A 112 21.12 -21.31 -17.76
N MET A 113 21.66 -20.47 -16.88
CA MET A 113 23.10 -20.29 -16.67
C MET A 113 23.72 -21.30 -15.70
N GLY A 114 22.96 -22.28 -15.21
CA GLY A 114 23.44 -23.39 -14.40
C GLY A 114 23.25 -23.27 -12.88
N LEU A 115 22.54 -22.25 -12.40
CA LEU A 115 22.19 -22.16 -10.97
C LEU A 115 21.10 -23.16 -10.60
N LYS A 116 21.13 -23.68 -9.36
CA LYS A 116 19.99 -24.45 -8.83
C LYS A 116 18.79 -23.52 -8.64
N PRO A 117 17.55 -23.99 -8.83
CA PRO A 117 16.35 -23.15 -8.72
C PRO A 117 16.22 -22.36 -7.41
N HIS A 118 16.57 -22.96 -6.27
CA HIS A 118 16.52 -22.26 -4.98
C HIS A 118 17.58 -21.14 -4.88
N GLN A 119 18.80 -21.36 -5.40
CA GLN A 119 19.84 -20.34 -5.42
C GLN A 119 19.42 -19.15 -6.30
N ALA A 120 18.83 -19.43 -7.46
CA ALA A 120 18.32 -18.40 -8.36
C ALA A 120 17.19 -17.59 -7.70
N LEU A 121 16.30 -18.24 -6.93
CA LEU A 121 15.27 -17.56 -6.13
C LEU A 121 15.88 -16.64 -5.08
N ASP A 122 16.75 -17.18 -4.22
CA ASP A 122 17.33 -16.46 -3.08
C ASP A 122 18.11 -15.22 -3.56
N ILE A 123 18.94 -15.39 -4.59
CA ILE A 123 19.72 -14.30 -5.18
C ILE A 123 18.77 -13.24 -5.78
N SER A 124 17.80 -13.66 -6.59
CA SER A 124 16.88 -12.73 -7.25
C SER A 124 16.06 -11.94 -6.23
N ALA A 125 15.48 -12.62 -5.23
CA ALA A 125 14.71 -11.98 -4.17
C ALA A 125 15.55 -10.96 -3.38
N GLN A 126 16.78 -11.32 -3.00
CA GLN A 126 17.69 -10.43 -2.29
C GLN A 126 18.08 -9.20 -3.14
N VAL A 127 18.30 -9.37 -4.44
CA VAL A 127 18.59 -8.28 -5.37
C VAL A 127 17.40 -7.33 -5.48
N LEU A 128 16.16 -7.84 -5.63
CA LEU A 128 14.96 -7.00 -5.66
C LEU A 128 14.79 -6.22 -4.35
N GLN A 129 14.98 -6.87 -3.20
CA GLN A 129 14.89 -6.21 -1.90
C GLN A 129 15.96 -5.11 -1.74
N GLY A 130 17.19 -5.39 -2.18
CA GLY A 130 18.28 -4.41 -2.19
C GLY A 130 17.98 -3.22 -3.08
N ALA A 131 17.45 -3.47 -4.30
CA ALA A 131 17.04 -2.42 -5.22
C ALA A 131 15.95 -1.52 -4.61
N ALA A 132 14.91 -2.10 -4.01
CA ALA A 132 13.86 -1.35 -3.33
C ALA A 132 14.44 -0.49 -2.17
N THR A 133 15.33 -1.06 -1.37
CA THR A 133 16.00 -0.35 -0.27
C THR A 133 16.84 0.82 -0.76
N ILE A 134 17.61 0.62 -1.84
CA ILE A 134 18.43 1.68 -2.45
C ILE A 134 17.52 2.81 -2.96
N ILE A 135 16.44 2.48 -3.66
CA ILE A 135 15.50 3.47 -4.20
C ILE A 135 14.91 4.29 -3.05
N GLN A 136 14.38 3.65 -2.01
CA GLN A 136 13.79 4.33 -0.86
C GLN A 136 14.80 5.25 -0.15
N LYS A 137 16.02 4.77 0.12
CA LYS A 137 17.05 5.57 0.79
C LYS A 137 17.62 6.68 -0.08
N LYS A 138 17.87 6.44 -1.38
CA LYS A 138 18.42 7.45 -2.30
C LYS A 138 17.38 8.48 -2.72
N LEU A 139 16.10 8.14 -2.88
CA LEU A 139 15.06 9.14 -3.20
C LEU A 139 14.95 10.20 -2.10
N VAL A 140 15.04 9.78 -0.83
CA VAL A 140 15.06 10.71 0.32
C VAL A 140 16.26 11.66 0.23
N VAL A 141 17.44 11.17 -0.19
CA VAL A 141 18.63 12.01 -0.40
C VAL A 141 18.48 12.94 -1.60
N ILE A 142 17.84 12.51 -2.68
CA ILE A 142 17.61 13.32 -3.88
C ILE A 142 16.58 14.44 -3.61
N LEU A 143 15.49 14.14 -2.92
CA LEU A 143 14.44 15.11 -2.57
C LEU A 143 14.94 16.14 -1.56
N SER A 144 15.69 15.71 -0.54
CA SER A 144 16.34 16.62 0.42
C SER A 144 17.39 17.51 -0.26
N LYS A 145 18.14 17.00 -1.25
CA LYS A 145 19.08 17.80 -2.06
C LYS A 145 18.42 18.81 -2.99
N LYS A 146 17.28 18.45 -3.60
CA LYS A 146 16.49 19.41 -4.40
C LYS A 146 15.91 20.53 -3.55
N LEU A 147 15.47 20.24 -2.32
CA LEU A 147 15.03 21.26 -1.35
C LEU A 147 16.19 22.18 -0.87
N THR A 148 17.43 21.70 -0.90
CA THR A 148 18.64 22.43 -0.47
C THR A 148 19.48 22.99 -1.63
N LYS A 149 18.98 22.93 -2.87
CA LYS A 149 19.67 23.37 -4.12
C LYS A 149 21.07 22.77 -4.35
N GLN A 150 21.38 21.58 -3.82
CA GLN A 150 22.65 20.91 -4.15
C GLN A 150 22.55 20.10 -5.44
N PRO A 151 23.55 20.14 -6.35
CA PRO A 151 23.50 19.45 -7.63
C PRO A 151 23.50 17.92 -7.46
N LEU A 152 22.68 17.25 -8.27
CA LEU A 152 22.56 15.80 -8.32
C LEU A 152 23.81 15.19 -8.94
N ARG A 153 24.57 14.40 -8.17
CA ARG A 153 25.57 13.47 -8.71
C ARG A 153 24.87 12.14 -8.95
N VAL A 154 24.56 11.87 -10.21
CA VAL A 154 24.14 10.54 -10.66
C VAL A 154 25.38 9.64 -10.61
N VAL A 155 25.27 8.48 -9.95
CA VAL A 155 26.28 7.41 -10.01
C VAL A 155 25.93 6.55 -11.22
#